data_AF-A0ABD5VQ42-F1
#
_entry.id   AF-A0ABD5VQ42-F1
#
_cell.length_a   1.000
_cell.length_b   1.000
_cell.length_c   1.000
_cell.angle_alpha   90.00
_cell.angle_beta   90.00
_cell.angle_gamma   90.00
#
_symmetry.space_group_name_H-M   'P 1'
#
loop_
_entity.id
_entity.type
_entity.pdbx_description
1 polymer ?
#
loop_
_entity_poly.entity_id
_entity_poly.type
_entity_poly.pdbx_seq_one_letter_code
_entity_poly.pdbx_strand_id
1 'polypeptide(L)' 'LSKEYTVVIVTHNMQQAARISDQTAVFLTGGELVEYDDTDKIFENPESQRVEDYITGKFG' A
#
# COMPACT_ATOMS: atom_id res chain seq x y z
N LEU A 1 0.22 31.28 -2.23
CA LEU A 1 -0.84 30.26 -2.39
C LEU A 1 -0.26 28.91 -1.98
N SER A 2 -0.80 28.29 -0.93
CA SER A 2 -0.56 26.86 -0.68
C SER A 2 -1.21 26.10 -1.83
N LYS A 3 -0.44 25.24 -2.51
CA LYS A 3 -0.99 24.39 -3.57
C LYS A 3 -1.10 22.99 -3.00
N GLU A 4 -2.33 22.58 -2.72
CA GLU A 4 -2.64 21.18 -2.46
C GLU A 4 -2.53 20.43 -3.80
N TYR A 5 -1.62 19.45 -3.85
CA TYR A 5 -1.40 18.62 -5.02
C TYR A 5 -1.78 17.20 -4.66
N THR A 6 -2.58 16.57 -5.51
CA THR A 6 -2.84 15.13 -5.43
C THR A 6 -1.76 14.41 -6.23
N VAL A 7 -0.99 13.56 -5.57
CA VAL A 7 0.06 12.75 -6.19
C VAL A 7 -0.36 11.29 -6.12
N VAL A 8 -0.31 10.59 -7.26
CA VAL A 8 -0.57 9.16 -7.35
C VAL A 8 0.70 8.48 -7.85
N ILE A 9 1.17 7.48 -7.12
CA ILE A 9 2.41 6.76 -7.41
C ILE A 9 2.09 5.27 -7.47
N VAL A 10 2.57 4.60 -8.51
CA VAL A 10 2.58 3.13 -8.59
C VAL A 10 4.02 2.68 -8.35
N THR A 11 4.23 1.88 -7.31
CA THR A 11 5.57 1.43 -6.91
C THR A 11 5.53 0.05 -6.29
N HIS A 12 6.63 -0.69 -6.45
CA HIS A 12 6.91 -1.91 -5.69
C HIS A 12 7.79 -1.64 -4.46
N ASN A 13 8.22 -0.39 -4.25
CA ASN A 13 9.00 -0.02 -3.09
C ASN A 13 8.07 0.23 -1.89
N MET A 14 7.78 -0.85 -1.18
CA MET A 14 6.88 -0.86 -0.03
C MET A 14 7.39 0.04 1.12
N GLN A 15 8.71 0.09 1.33
CA GLN A 15 9.32 0.91 2.39
C GLN A 15 9.14 2.40 2.12
N GLN A 16 9.18 2.82 0.85
CA GLN A 16 8.89 4.20 0.49
C GLN A 16 7.41 4.49 0.57
N ALA A 17 6.56 3.60 0.05
CA ALA A 17 5.10 3.75 0.12
C ALA A 17 4.62 3.92 1.57
N ALA A 18 5.11 3.08 2.48
CA ALA A 18 4.80 3.16 3.92
C ALA A 18 5.17 4.50 4.56
N ARG A 19 6.16 5.21 4.01
CA ARG A 19 6.66 6.47 4.59
C ARG A 19 6.05 7.72 3.98
N ILE A 20 5.70 7.69 2.70
CA ILE A 20 5.36 8.91 1.94
C ILE A 20 3.89 8.99 1.54
N SER A 21 3.16 7.87 1.55
CA SER A 21 1.78 7.82 1.10
C SER A 21 0.83 8.10 2.25
N ASP A 22 -0.19 8.93 2.02
CA ASP A 22 -1.30 9.08 2.97
C ASP A 22 -2.23 7.85 2.93
N GLN A 23 -2.48 7.31 1.73
CA GLN A 23 -3.29 6.11 1.53
C GLN A 23 -2.62 5.13 0.58
N THR A 24 -2.90 3.85 0.78
CA THR A 24 -2.27 2.76 0.02
C THR A 24 -3.31 1.80 -0.52
N ALA A 25 -3.21 1.51 -1.82
CA ALA A 25 -4.00 0.49 -2.51
C ALA A 25 -3.09 -0.67 -2.91
N VAL A 26 -3.43 -1.88 -2.49
CA VAL A 26 -2.64 -3.10 -2.76
C VAL A 26 -3.30 -3.90 -3.86
N PHE A 27 -2.58 -4.03 -4.97
CA PHE A 27 -2.96 -4.86 -6.10
C PHE A 27 -2.13 -6.15 -6.08
N LEU A 28 -2.80 -7.31 -6.16
CA LEU A 28 -2.13 -8.61 -6.25
C LEU A 28 -2.30 -9.22 -7.64
N THR A 29 -1.99 -10.52 -7.77
CA THR A 29 -1.98 -11.28 -9.02
C THR A 29 -3.24 -11.02 -9.85
N GLY A 30 -3.07 -10.71 -11.13
CA GLY A 30 -4.17 -10.38 -12.04
C GLY A 30 -4.58 -8.92 -12.04
N GLY A 31 -3.92 -8.06 -11.24
CA GLY A 31 -4.27 -6.64 -11.15
C GLY A 31 -5.54 -6.39 -10.34
N GLU A 32 -5.93 -7.35 -9.50
CA GLU A 32 -7.08 -7.21 -8.61
C GLU A 32 -6.71 -6.34 -7.42
N LEU A 33 -7.55 -5.33 -7.14
CA LEU A 33 -7.46 -4.54 -5.91
C LEU A 33 -7.93 -5.41 -4.75
N VAL A 34 -7.01 -5.75 -3.85
CA VAL A 34 -7.30 -6.64 -2.72
C VAL A 34 -7.63 -5.84 -1.47
N GLU A 35 -6.97 -4.70 -1.26
CA GLU A 35 -7.19 -3.86 -0.10
C GLU A 35 -6.83 -2.40 -0.40
N TYR A 36 -7.55 -1.46 0.20
CA TYR A 36 -7.27 -0.04 0.14
C TYR A 36 -7.70 0.64 1.42
N ASP A 37 -6.77 1.30 2.08
CA ASP A 37 -7.00 2.01 3.34
C ASP A 37 -5.88 3.03 3.61
N ASP A 38 -5.92 3.65 4.78
CA ASP A 38 -4.82 4.45 5.32
C ASP A 38 -3.52 3.64 5.32
N THR A 39 -2.42 4.27 4.90
CA THR A 39 -1.12 3.62 4.76
C THR A 39 -0.71 2.89 6.04
N ASP A 40 -0.87 3.52 7.20
CA ASP A 40 -0.53 2.91 8.50
C ASP A 40 -1.31 1.62 8.74
N LYS A 41 -2.61 1.58 8.41
CA LYS A 41 -3.43 0.37 8.55
C LYS A 41 -2.95 -0.74 7.63
N ILE A 42 -2.67 -0.43 6.36
CA ILE A 42 -2.17 -1.39 5.37
C ILE A 42 -0.84 -2.02 5.81
N PHE A 43 0.08 -1.23 6.38
CA PHE A 43 1.43 -1.71 6.73
C PHE A 43 1.55 -2.29 8.14
N GLU A 44 0.71 -1.88 9.10
CA GLU A 44 0.78 -2.36 10.49
C GLU A 44 -0.22 -3.48 10.79
N ASN A 45 -1.44 -3.40 10.27
CA ASN A 45 -2.51 -4.34 10.56
C ASN A 45 -3.51 -4.46 9.40
N PRO A 46 -3.08 -5.02 8.25
CA PRO A 46 -3.96 -5.20 7.09
C PRO A 46 -5.10 -6.18 7.41
N GLU A 47 -6.24 -5.99 6.76
CA GLU A 47 -7.41 -6.85 6.91
C GLU A 47 -7.24 -8.17 6.14
N SER A 48 -6.50 -8.14 5.03
CA SER A 48 -6.26 -9.32 4.19
C SER A 48 -4.95 -10.01 4.57
N GLN A 49 -5.04 -11.30 4.94
CA GLN A 49 -3.86 -12.15 5.15
C GLN A 49 -2.91 -12.14 3.93
N ARG A 50 -3.45 -12.05 2.72
CA ARG A 50 -2.64 -12.00 1.49
C ARG A 50 -1.82 -10.72 1.39
N VAL A 51 -2.35 -9.62 1.90
CA VAL A 51 -1.66 -8.32 1.96
C VAL A 51 -0.59 -8.36 3.05
N GLU A 52 -0.91 -8.93 4.22
CA GLU A 52 0.07 -9.17 5.29
C GLU A 52 1.27 -9.98 4.79
N ASP A 53 1.00 -11.11 4.13
CA ASP A 53 2.04 -11.99 3.59
C ASP A 53 2.89 -11.27 2.54
N TYR A 54 2.28 -10.39 1.73
CA TYR A 54 2.94 -9.62 0.67
C TYR A 54 3.88 -8.57 1.24
N ILE A 55 3.40 -7.79 2.21
CA ILE A 55 4.14 -6.70 2.83
C ILE A 55 5.28 -7.24 3.70
N THR A 56 5.03 -8.32 4.44
CA THR A 56 6.04 -8.95 5.32
C THR A 56 7.07 -9.79 4.55
N GLY A 57 6.88 -10.01 3.24
CA GLY A 57 7.79 -10.78 2.42
C GLY A 57 7.76 -12.28 2.70
N LYS A 58 6.65 -12.81 3.25
CA LYS A 58 6.42 -14.25 3.39
C LYS A 58 6.18 -14.95 2.05
N PHE A 59 6.08 -14.21 0.96
CA PHE A 59 6.20 -14.73 -0.40
C PHE A 59 7.67 -15.03 -0.71
N GLY A 60 8.10 -16.22 -0.32
CA GLY A 60 9.33 -16.90 -0.73
C GLY A 60 9.02 -18.31 -1.18
#